data_AF-A0A8H7XIP7-F1
#
_entry.id   AF-A0A8H7XIP7-F1
#
_cell.length_a   1.000
_cell.length_b   1.000
_cell.length_c   1.000
_cell.angle_alpha   90.00
_cell.angle_beta   90.00
_cell.angle_gamma   90.00
#
_symmetry.space_group_name_H-M   'P 1'
#
loop_
_entity.id
_entity.type
_entity.pdbx_description
1 polymer ?
#
loop_
_entity_poly.entity_id
_entity_poly.type
_entity_poly.pdbx_seq_one_letter_code
_entity_poly.pdbx_strand_id
1 'polypeptide(L)'
;MSRASTPKTAPATAEQTPTTVDFDTPRVEELFEAPLHEYNIHTPEASMASQTDNLLICNMCGTQFDEESRKLLTRCRICDDPRQYVPPTGQSFTTMAELKKGPYKNKWKKFDEDEDRFWMIYTEPQFAIGQRAILIKTPQGNILWDCIAFLNTETIDWINDEGGLVAIVISHPHYYTTHLEWADAFECPVYLAWDDKGWLNRLDRMGKARTFIEGTEEEIEVRGEKTGVLILKPGGHFPGSLVCLAYGRLLVADTIVTTPSGKGDWSKGPGGGADARPDGMNTYVFMWSIPNMIPLNPDEIMGVWNVIKKHEFTHTHGAFFDMEVRDGGSGSKTTVKQRMLESMQIQVRASGWKEHVLLKETCQ
;
A
#
# COMPACT_ATOMS: atom_id res chain seq x y z
N MET A 1 -15.94 -67.51 -10.40
CA MET A 1 -14.52 -67.94 -10.36
C MET A 1 -13.68 -66.89 -11.07
N SER A 2 -12.54 -66.56 -10.45
CA SER A 2 -11.47 -65.66 -10.88
C SER A 2 -11.05 -65.81 -12.35
N ARG A 3 -10.70 -64.71 -13.04
CA ARG A 3 -9.28 -64.31 -13.21
C ARG A 3 -9.10 -63.01 -13.99
N ALA A 4 -8.24 -62.18 -13.42
CA ALA A 4 -7.67 -60.95 -13.94
C ALA A 4 -6.70 -61.20 -15.10
N SER A 5 -6.54 -60.18 -15.95
CA SER A 5 -5.40 -60.03 -16.86
C SER A 5 -4.82 -58.61 -16.71
N THR A 6 -3.55 -58.59 -16.33
CA THR A 6 -2.63 -57.48 -16.02
C THR A 6 -2.42 -56.47 -17.18
N PRO A 7 -2.24 -55.17 -16.89
CA PRO A 7 -1.71 -54.19 -17.85
C PRO A 7 -0.17 -54.20 -17.88
N LYS A 8 0.38 -53.91 -19.07
CA LYS A 8 1.81 -53.83 -19.39
C LYS A 8 2.52 -52.69 -18.63
N THR A 9 3.71 -52.98 -18.14
CA THR A 9 4.68 -52.06 -17.52
C THR A 9 5.26 -51.03 -18.50
N ALA A 10 5.25 -49.76 -18.11
CA ALA A 10 6.03 -48.68 -18.70
C ALA A 10 7.43 -48.59 -18.03
N PRO A 11 8.47 -48.04 -18.69
CA PRO A 11 9.83 -48.04 -18.17
C PRO A 11 10.02 -47.02 -17.04
N ALA A 12 10.95 -47.34 -16.14
CA ALA A 12 11.29 -46.59 -14.94
C ALA A 12 11.78 -45.17 -15.25
N THR A 13 11.20 -44.20 -14.53
CA THR A 13 11.64 -42.81 -14.45
C THR A 13 12.99 -42.71 -13.74
N ALA A 14 13.89 -41.90 -14.29
CA ALA A 14 15.15 -41.52 -13.64
C ALA A 14 14.87 -40.87 -12.28
N GLU A 15 15.54 -41.35 -11.23
CA GLU A 15 15.54 -40.75 -9.91
C GLU A 15 16.09 -39.31 -10.01
N GLN A 16 15.23 -38.33 -9.72
CA GLN A 16 15.67 -36.96 -9.45
C GLN A 16 16.24 -36.96 -8.03
N THR A 17 17.55 -36.77 -7.92
CA THR A 17 18.22 -36.48 -6.64
C THR A 17 17.58 -35.24 -6.03
N PRO A 18 17.17 -35.25 -4.75
CA PRO A 18 16.64 -34.06 -4.09
C PRO A 18 17.70 -32.97 -4.10
N THR A 19 17.39 -31.79 -4.63
CA THR A 19 18.20 -30.59 -4.45
C THR A 19 18.31 -30.32 -2.97
N THR A 20 19.49 -30.60 -2.39
CA THR A 20 19.83 -30.20 -1.03
C THR A 20 19.79 -28.69 -0.96
N VAL A 21 18.82 -28.16 -0.19
CA VAL A 21 18.76 -26.75 0.18
C VAL A 21 19.95 -26.50 1.10
N ASP A 22 20.87 -25.66 0.65
CA ASP A 22 22.01 -25.21 1.44
C ASP A 22 21.49 -24.24 2.52
N PHE A 23 21.60 -24.66 3.79
CA PHE A 23 21.16 -23.89 4.95
C PHE A 23 22.26 -22.94 5.49
N ASP A 24 23.46 -22.96 4.90
CA ASP A 24 24.60 -22.13 5.33
C ASP A 24 24.72 -20.80 4.54
N THR A 25 23.73 -20.47 3.70
CA THR A 25 23.61 -19.10 3.16
C THR A 25 23.02 -18.20 4.26
N PRO A 26 23.68 -17.11 4.67
CA PRO A 26 23.11 -16.17 5.63
C PRO A 26 21.72 -15.77 5.17
N ARG A 27 20.72 -15.90 6.05
CA ARG A 27 19.37 -15.46 5.70
C ARG A 27 19.45 -13.96 5.44
N VAL A 28 18.88 -13.53 4.32
CA VAL A 28 18.81 -12.10 3.95
C VAL A 28 18.24 -11.25 5.10
N GLU A 29 17.43 -11.85 5.99
CA GLU A 29 16.95 -11.26 7.25
C GLU A 29 18.04 -10.79 8.23
N GLU A 30 19.22 -11.43 8.25
CA GLU A 30 20.35 -11.07 9.12
C GLU A 30 21.20 -9.92 8.56
N LEU A 31 20.94 -9.52 7.31
CA LEU A 31 21.59 -8.37 6.65
C LEU A 31 20.78 -7.06 6.84
N PHE A 32 19.64 -7.11 7.54
CA PHE A 32 18.79 -5.93 7.75
C PHE A 32 18.93 -5.36 9.16
N GLU A 33 19.16 -4.05 9.19
CA GLU A 33 19.65 -3.25 10.31
C GLU A 33 18.61 -2.92 11.39
N ALA A 34 19.12 -2.29 12.45
CA ALA A 34 18.47 -2.00 13.73
C ALA A 34 17.27 -1.03 13.63
N PRO A 35 16.37 -1.02 14.63
CA PRO A 35 14.98 -0.54 14.44
C PRO A 35 14.77 0.98 14.36
N LEU A 36 15.70 1.83 14.81
CA LEU A 36 15.46 3.28 14.96
C LEU A 36 16.75 4.09 14.76
N HIS A 37 16.72 5.08 13.86
CA HIS A 37 17.81 6.03 13.63
C HIS A 37 17.40 7.46 14.00
N GLU A 38 18.27 8.16 14.75
CA GLU A 38 18.13 9.59 14.99
C GLU A 38 18.60 10.37 13.74
N TYR A 39 17.67 11.02 13.04
CA TYR A 39 17.99 11.91 11.92
C TYR A 39 18.43 13.27 12.46
N ASN A 40 19.75 13.52 12.50
CA ASN A 40 20.27 14.88 12.66
C ASN A 40 21.31 15.22 11.58
N ILE A 41 20.91 16.18 10.74
CA ILE A 41 21.69 17.25 10.10
C ILE A 41 23.06 16.83 9.54
N HIS A 42 23.05 16.25 8.35
CA HIS A 42 24.19 16.38 7.44
C HIS A 42 23.68 16.71 6.05
N THR A 43 24.36 17.63 5.37
CA THR A 43 24.24 17.87 3.93
C THR A 43 25.22 16.91 3.23
N PRO A 44 24.77 15.83 2.58
CA PRO A 44 25.62 14.87 1.89
C PRO A 44 25.89 15.29 0.44
N GLU A 45 27.03 14.87 -0.09
CA GLU A 45 27.48 15.17 -1.45
C GLU A 45 26.60 14.51 -2.51
N ALA A 46 26.20 15.30 -3.52
CA ALA A 46 25.42 14.86 -4.68
C ALA A 46 26.20 13.86 -5.56
N SER A 47 26.07 12.55 -5.33
CA SER A 47 26.72 11.56 -6.21
C SER A 47 26.22 10.09 -6.15
N MET A 48 25.02 9.76 -5.66
CA MET A 48 24.53 8.36 -5.72
C MET A 48 23.29 8.13 -6.59
N ALA A 49 22.46 9.15 -6.83
CA ALA A 49 21.31 9.05 -7.74
C ALA A 49 21.68 8.65 -9.20
N SER A 50 22.93 8.86 -9.65
CA SER A 50 23.34 8.46 -11.01
C SER A 50 23.63 6.96 -11.15
N GLN A 51 23.77 6.21 -10.05
CA GLN A 51 24.09 4.78 -10.08
C GLN A 51 22.87 3.86 -10.01
N THR A 52 21.72 4.35 -9.54
CA THR A 52 20.50 3.53 -9.36
C THR A 52 19.52 3.62 -10.52
N ASP A 53 19.71 4.59 -11.43
CA ASP A 53 18.80 4.87 -12.54
C ASP A 53 18.64 3.69 -13.52
N ASN A 54 19.61 2.77 -13.55
CA ASN A 54 19.61 1.55 -14.38
C ASN A 54 19.09 0.30 -13.64
N LEU A 55 18.76 0.42 -12.36
CA LEU A 55 18.17 -0.68 -11.60
C LEU A 55 16.79 -1.04 -12.14
N LEU A 56 16.51 -2.34 -12.14
CA LEU A 56 15.28 -2.88 -12.70
C LEU A 56 14.07 -2.51 -11.83
N ILE A 57 13.07 -1.95 -12.48
CA ILE A 57 11.75 -1.64 -11.94
C ILE A 57 10.74 -2.58 -12.60
N CYS A 58 9.97 -3.32 -11.81
CA CYS A 58 8.91 -4.18 -12.33
C CYS A 58 7.82 -3.33 -13.02
N ASN A 59 7.51 -3.62 -14.28
CA ASN A 59 6.47 -2.89 -15.02
C ASN A 59 5.06 -3.09 -14.45
N MET A 60 4.83 -4.17 -13.69
CA MET A 60 3.52 -4.51 -13.13
C MET A 60 3.27 -3.83 -11.77
N CYS A 61 4.20 -3.98 -10.81
CA CYS A 61 4.02 -3.44 -9.46
C CYS A 61 4.86 -2.19 -9.16
N GLY A 62 5.80 -1.81 -10.03
CA GLY A 62 6.65 -0.63 -9.83
C GLY A 62 7.74 -0.80 -8.79
N THR A 63 7.88 -1.98 -8.18
CA THR A 63 8.96 -2.26 -7.23
C THR A 63 10.32 -2.28 -7.94
N GLN A 64 11.29 -1.56 -7.38
CA GLN A 64 12.67 -1.53 -7.82
C GLN A 64 13.50 -2.63 -7.10
N PHE A 65 14.50 -3.16 -7.78
CA PHE A 65 15.37 -4.24 -7.31
C PHE A 65 16.85 -3.82 -7.39
N ASP A 66 17.70 -4.35 -6.51
CA ASP A 66 19.17 -4.19 -6.61
C ASP A 66 19.79 -5.08 -7.71
N GLU A 67 19.25 -5.01 -8.92
CA GLU A 67 19.74 -5.72 -10.08
C GLU A 67 19.53 -4.88 -11.35
N GLU A 68 20.51 -4.87 -12.25
CA GLU A 68 20.43 -4.20 -13.56
C GLU A 68 20.22 -5.21 -14.71
N SER A 69 20.60 -6.46 -14.49
CA SER A 69 20.59 -7.53 -15.49
C SER A 69 19.27 -8.30 -15.50
N ARG A 70 18.52 -8.18 -16.60
CA ARG A 70 17.33 -9.00 -16.87
C ARG A 70 17.63 -10.50 -17.02
N LYS A 71 18.91 -10.90 -17.12
CA LYS A 71 19.31 -12.31 -17.12
C LYS A 71 19.31 -12.89 -15.70
N LEU A 72 19.52 -12.06 -14.69
CA LEU A 72 19.61 -12.46 -13.28
C LEU A 72 18.26 -12.27 -12.58
N LEU A 73 17.57 -11.14 -12.82
CA LEU A 73 16.22 -10.91 -12.34
C LEU A 73 15.18 -11.22 -13.42
N THR A 74 14.69 -12.45 -13.45
CA THR A 74 13.68 -12.90 -14.41
C THR A 74 12.26 -12.92 -13.84
N ARG A 75 12.11 -12.74 -12.52
CA ARG A 75 10.84 -12.81 -11.79
C ARG A 75 10.75 -11.68 -10.76
N CYS A 76 9.55 -11.16 -10.54
CA CYS A 76 9.30 -10.16 -9.52
C CYS A 76 8.64 -10.85 -8.32
N ARG A 77 9.35 -10.95 -7.19
CA ARG A 77 8.83 -11.61 -5.99
C ARG A 77 7.50 -11.02 -5.50
N ILE A 78 7.31 -9.70 -5.67
CA ILE A 78 6.05 -9.03 -5.32
C ILE A 78 4.90 -9.49 -6.24
N CYS A 79 5.15 -9.71 -7.53
CA CYS A 79 4.13 -10.17 -8.48
C CYS A 79 3.89 -11.68 -8.42
N ASP A 80 4.89 -12.43 -7.95
CA ASP A 80 4.78 -13.87 -7.70
C ASP A 80 4.02 -14.22 -6.42
N ASP A 81 3.82 -13.23 -5.54
CA ASP A 81 2.98 -13.42 -4.36
C ASP A 81 1.50 -13.55 -4.80
N PRO A 82 0.74 -14.51 -4.24
CA PRO A 82 -0.67 -14.75 -4.59
C PRO A 82 -1.63 -13.59 -4.28
N ARG A 83 -1.15 -12.55 -3.61
CA ARG A 83 -1.90 -11.32 -3.35
C ARG A 83 -1.77 -10.31 -4.48
N GLN A 84 -0.85 -10.57 -5.41
CA GLN A 84 -0.66 -9.88 -6.68
C GLN A 84 -0.76 -10.88 -7.84
N TYR A 85 -0.31 -10.48 -9.03
CA TYR A 85 -0.27 -11.34 -10.21
C TYR A 85 0.87 -10.97 -11.15
N VAL A 86 1.22 -11.93 -12.01
CA VAL A 86 2.06 -11.71 -13.19
C VAL A 86 1.16 -11.34 -14.37
N PRO A 87 1.45 -10.27 -15.14
CA PRO A 87 0.61 -9.87 -16.27
C PRO A 87 0.45 -10.98 -17.33
N PRO A 88 -0.65 -10.98 -18.12
CA PRO A 88 -0.80 -11.89 -19.26
C PRO A 88 0.32 -11.80 -20.30
N THR A 89 0.98 -10.65 -20.41
CA THR A 89 2.16 -10.42 -21.26
C THR A 89 3.45 -11.05 -20.71
N GLY A 90 3.40 -11.61 -19.50
CA GLY A 90 4.54 -12.11 -18.76
C GLY A 90 5.23 -11.04 -17.92
N GLN A 91 6.21 -11.48 -17.13
CA GLN A 91 7.02 -10.59 -16.31
C GLN A 91 7.91 -9.72 -17.21
N SER A 92 7.90 -8.41 -16.95
CA SER A 92 8.81 -7.47 -17.61
C SER A 92 9.28 -6.40 -16.64
N PHE A 93 10.40 -5.78 -16.99
CA PHE A 93 11.07 -4.76 -16.20
C PHE A 93 11.46 -3.59 -17.09
N THR A 94 11.55 -2.41 -16.49
CA THR A 94 12.12 -1.19 -17.06
C THR A 94 13.16 -0.63 -16.09
N THR A 95 13.61 0.60 -16.26
CA THR A 95 14.53 1.31 -15.37
C THR A 95 14.06 2.76 -15.22
N MET A 96 14.52 3.47 -14.18
CA MET A 96 14.17 4.88 -14.04
C MET A 96 14.69 5.71 -15.23
N ALA A 97 15.86 5.38 -15.76
CA ALA A 97 16.43 6.00 -16.96
C ALA A 97 15.55 5.82 -18.21
N GLU A 98 14.93 4.64 -18.39
CA GLU A 98 13.97 4.39 -19.46
C GLU A 98 12.66 5.15 -19.23
N LEU A 99 12.13 5.16 -18.00
CA LEU A 99 10.91 5.89 -17.65
C LEU A 99 11.05 7.39 -17.91
N LYS A 100 12.18 8.00 -17.52
CA LYS A 100 12.49 9.42 -17.75
C LYS A 100 12.57 9.80 -19.23
N LYS A 101 12.93 8.86 -20.11
CA LYS A 101 12.93 9.04 -21.59
C LYS A 101 11.54 8.82 -22.20
N GLY A 102 10.65 8.14 -21.48
CA GLY A 102 9.29 7.82 -21.91
C GLY A 102 8.33 9.01 -21.78
N PRO A 103 7.02 8.76 -21.99
CA PRO A 103 5.99 9.79 -21.93
C PRO A 103 5.55 10.14 -20.49
N TYR A 104 6.17 9.52 -19.47
CA TYR A 104 5.72 9.58 -18.08
C TYR A 104 6.00 10.95 -17.44
N LYS A 105 4.99 11.47 -16.75
CA LYS A 105 5.04 12.67 -15.92
C LYS A 105 4.23 12.44 -14.66
N ASN A 106 4.70 12.94 -13.53
CA ASN A 106 3.79 13.05 -12.39
C ASN A 106 2.92 14.30 -12.54
N LYS A 107 1.71 14.19 -12.00
CA LYS A 107 0.70 15.23 -11.88
C LYS A 107 0.25 15.26 -10.43
N TRP A 108 -0.29 16.39 -10.02
CA TRP A 108 -0.80 16.57 -8.67
C TRP A 108 -2.08 17.41 -8.66
N LYS A 109 -2.93 17.15 -7.68
CA LYS A 109 -4.21 17.85 -7.50
C LYS A 109 -4.60 17.84 -6.01
N LYS A 110 -5.25 18.91 -5.54
CA LYS A 110 -5.90 18.93 -4.23
C LYS A 110 -7.06 17.94 -4.17
N PHE A 111 -7.31 17.40 -2.97
CA PHE A 111 -8.53 16.63 -2.71
C PHE A 111 -9.78 17.50 -2.71
N ASP A 112 -9.70 18.65 -2.06
CA ASP A 112 -10.78 19.64 -1.97
C ASP A 112 -10.22 21.01 -2.37
N GLU A 113 -10.92 21.76 -3.21
CA GLU A 113 -10.42 23.05 -3.74
C GLU A 113 -10.21 24.09 -2.64
N ASP A 114 -11.02 24.02 -1.58
CA ASP A 114 -11.00 24.94 -0.43
C ASP A 114 -9.98 24.53 0.66
N GLU A 115 -9.27 23.40 0.50
CA GLU A 115 -8.30 22.91 1.49
C GLU A 115 -6.94 22.62 0.85
N ASP A 116 -5.87 23.21 1.39
CA ASP A 116 -4.50 23.04 0.88
C ASP A 116 -3.74 21.86 1.50
N ARG A 117 -4.35 21.15 2.46
CA ARG A 117 -3.65 20.20 3.31
C ARG A 117 -3.31 18.87 2.63
N PHE A 118 -4.15 18.42 1.71
CA PHE A 118 -4.03 17.11 1.09
C PHE A 118 -3.94 17.24 -0.43
N TRP A 119 -2.85 16.72 -0.99
CA TRP A 119 -2.66 16.63 -2.43
C TRP A 119 -2.45 15.18 -2.85
N MET A 120 -3.08 14.77 -3.94
CA MET A 120 -2.73 13.52 -4.60
C MET A 120 -1.65 13.76 -5.65
N ILE A 121 -0.70 12.83 -5.76
CA ILE A 121 0.37 12.81 -6.75
C ILE A 121 0.30 11.48 -7.51
N TYR A 122 0.31 11.51 -8.84
CA TYR A 122 0.07 10.34 -9.67
C TYR A 122 0.81 10.45 -11.01
N THR A 123 1.13 9.30 -11.63
CA THR A 123 1.86 9.26 -12.91
C THR A 123 0.91 9.15 -14.11
N GLU A 124 1.13 10.00 -15.12
CA GLU A 124 0.47 9.97 -16.43
C GLU A 124 1.49 9.79 -17.57
N PRO A 125 1.28 8.85 -18.52
CA PRO A 125 0.26 7.80 -18.48
C PRO A 125 0.46 6.85 -17.28
N GLN A 126 -0.59 6.10 -16.95
CA GLN A 126 -0.53 5.15 -15.82
C GLN A 126 0.70 4.22 -15.95
N PHE A 127 1.46 4.11 -14.87
CA PHE A 127 2.57 3.17 -14.75
C PHE A 127 2.33 2.22 -13.58
N ALA A 128 2.74 0.95 -13.76
CA ALA A 128 2.56 -0.11 -12.77
C ALA A 128 1.09 -0.19 -12.30
N ILE A 129 0.87 -0.27 -10.98
CA ILE A 129 -0.47 -0.39 -10.37
C ILE A 129 -1.33 0.84 -10.67
N GLY A 130 -0.73 2.01 -10.87
CA GLY A 130 -1.47 3.25 -11.12
C GLY A 130 -2.06 3.87 -9.86
N GLN A 131 -1.48 3.56 -8.69
CA GLN A 131 -1.82 4.21 -7.44
C GLN A 131 -1.38 5.68 -7.42
N ARG A 132 -1.91 6.44 -6.47
CA ARG A 132 -1.45 7.78 -6.13
C ARG A 132 -0.70 7.77 -4.79
N ALA A 133 0.27 8.66 -4.65
CA ALA A 133 0.78 9.07 -3.34
C ALA A 133 -0.04 10.27 -2.83
N ILE A 134 -0.08 10.47 -1.52
CA ILE A 134 -0.82 11.58 -0.89
C ILE A 134 0.15 12.43 -0.06
N LEU A 135 0.36 13.68 -0.47
CA LEU A 135 1.10 14.67 0.31
C LEU A 135 0.18 15.26 1.38
N ILE A 136 0.61 15.19 2.63
CA ILE A 136 -0.08 15.71 3.82
C ILE A 136 0.74 16.89 4.36
N LYS A 137 0.21 18.10 4.27
CA LYS A 137 0.88 19.30 4.81
C LYS A 137 0.64 19.41 6.32
N THR A 138 1.73 19.47 7.09
CA THR A 138 1.71 19.70 8.54
C THR A 138 2.55 20.92 8.90
N PRO A 139 2.30 21.59 10.04
CA PRO A 139 3.14 22.70 10.48
C PRO A 139 4.63 22.32 10.68
N GLN A 140 4.92 21.04 10.93
CA GLN A 140 6.26 20.51 11.15
C GLN A 140 6.97 20.06 9.86
N GLY A 141 6.29 20.11 8.71
CA GLY A 141 6.77 19.63 7.41
C GLY A 141 5.81 18.63 6.77
N ASN A 142 5.99 18.35 5.47
CA ASN A 142 5.03 17.51 4.76
C ASN A 142 5.37 16.02 4.89
N ILE A 143 4.32 15.20 4.98
CA ILE A 143 4.44 13.74 5.03
C ILE A 143 3.86 13.18 3.73
N LEU A 144 4.55 12.22 3.12
CA LEU A 144 4.04 11.49 1.97
C LEU A 144 3.45 10.15 2.42
N TRP A 145 2.16 9.95 2.17
CA TRP A 145 1.49 8.67 2.34
C TRP A 145 1.51 7.87 1.03
N ASP A 146 2.00 6.64 1.11
CA ASP A 146 2.35 5.77 0.00
C ASP A 146 3.37 6.40 -0.97
N CYS A 147 3.78 5.61 -1.97
CA CYS A 147 4.81 6.01 -2.91
C CYS A 147 4.45 5.55 -4.34
N ILE A 148 4.89 6.31 -5.34
CA ILE A 148 4.74 6.00 -6.76
C ILE A 148 6.12 5.81 -7.38
N ALA A 149 6.23 4.93 -8.36
CA ALA A 149 7.53 4.51 -8.86
C ALA A 149 8.27 5.60 -9.65
N PHE A 150 7.56 6.42 -10.44
CA PHE A 150 8.21 7.43 -11.28
C PHE A 150 8.58 8.67 -10.46
N LEU A 151 9.84 9.11 -10.57
CA LEU A 151 10.34 10.32 -9.93
C LEU A 151 11.20 11.11 -10.93
N ASN A 152 10.88 12.39 -11.09
CA ASN A 152 11.60 13.32 -11.95
C ASN A 152 11.85 14.66 -11.25
N THR A 153 12.74 15.47 -11.82
CA THR A 153 13.10 16.79 -11.26
C THR A 153 11.88 17.70 -11.09
N GLU A 154 10.95 17.73 -12.05
CA GLU A 154 9.72 18.53 -11.95
C GLU A 154 8.87 18.19 -10.71
N THR A 155 8.79 16.90 -10.35
CA THR A 155 8.10 16.46 -9.12
C THR A 155 8.86 16.90 -7.87
N ILE A 156 10.18 16.74 -7.88
CA ILE A 156 11.05 17.09 -6.75
C ILE A 156 10.96 18.59 -6.47
N ASP A 157 11.11 19.41 -7.51
CA ASP A 157 11.04 20.87 -7.43
C ASP A 157 9.68 21.31 -6.89
N TRP A 158 8.57 20.76 -7.40
CA TRP A 158 7.24 21.10 -6.89
C TRP A 158 7.05 20.73 -5.42
N ILE A 159 7.46 19.52 -4.99
CA ILE A 159 7.34 19.13 -3.57
C ILE A 159 8.21 20.02 -2.69
N ASN A 160 9.40 20.42 -3.15
CA ASN A 160 10.26 21.36 -2.41
C ASN A 160 9.63 22.75 -2.30
N ASP A 161 8.99 23.24 -3.36
CA ASP A 161 8.21 24.49 -3.34
C ASP A 161 7.03 24.43 -2.36
N GLU A 162 6.44 23.24 -2.16
CA GLU A 162 5.40 22.99 -1.14
C GLU A 162 5.95 22.81 0.28
N GLY A 163 7.28 22.85 0.48
CA GLY A 163 7.95 22.77 1.78
C GLY A 163 8.78 21.50 2.02
N GLY A 164 8.99 20.67 0.99
CA GLY A 164 9.78 19.43 1.08
C GLY A 164 9.05 18.29 1.80
N LEU A 165 9.74 17.18 2.07
CA LEU A 165 9.24 16.07 2.88
C LEU A 165 10.05 15.91 4.16
N VAL A 166 9.36 15.61 5.26
CA VAL A 166 9.99 15.22 6.54
C VAL A 166 9.81 13.74 6.85
N ALA A 167 8.90 13.06 6.16
CA ALA A 167 8.74 11.61 6.21
C ALA A 167 7.98 11.08 5.00
N ILE A 168 8.23 9.83 4.67
CA ILE A 168 7.41 8.99 3.79
C ILE A 168 6.88 7.84 4.65
N VAL A 169 5.61 7.49 4.52
CA VAL A 169 5.01 6.33 5.18
C VAL A 169 4.35 5.47 4.11
N ILE A 170 4.67 4.18 4.06
CA ILE A 170 4.15 3.29 3.02
C ILE A 170 3.27 2.21 3.64
N SER A 171 2.04 2.10 3.13
CA SER A 171 1.00 1.23 3.66
C SER A 171 1.40 -0.25 3.71
N HIS A 172 1.92 -0.78 2.61
CA HIS A 172 2.31 -2.19 2.47
C HIS A 172 3.21 -2.43 1.24
N PRO A 173 3.80 -3.63 1.09
CA PRO A 173 4.84 -3.89 0.07
C PRO A 173 4.50 -3.64 -1.39
N HIS A 174 3.22 -3.61 -1.79
CA HIS A 174 2.86 -3.25 -3.17
C HIS A 174 3.24 -1.80 -3.52
N TYR A 175 3.34 -0.92 -2.52
CA TYR A 175 3.63 0.49 -2.72
C TYR A 175 5.06 0.88 -2.32
N TYR A 176 5.93 -0.09 -2.00
CA TYR A 176 7.36 0.17 -1.74
C TYR A 176 8.07 0.78 -2.97
N THR A 177 7.61 0.45 -4.18
CA THR A 177 8.01 1.10 -5.44
C THR A 177 9.52 1.42 -5.53
N THR A 178 9.86 2.71 -5.62
CA THR A 178 11.21 3.29 -5.69
C THR A 178 11.51 4.12 -4.43
N HIS A 179 10.98 3.73 -3.27
CA HIS A 179 11.06 4.52 -2.02
C HIS A 179 12.46 5.01 -1.65
N LEU A 180 13.53 4.27 -1.99
CA LEU A 180 14.90 4.72 -1.74
C LEU A 180 15.32 5.90 -2.63
N GLU A 181 14.82 5.97 -3.87
CA GLU A 181 15.04 7.14 -4.75
C GLU A 181 14.31 8.37 -4.20
N TRP A 182 13.12 8.18 -3.63
CA TRP A 182 12.39 9.24 -2.95
C TRP A 182 13.09 9.67 -1.65
N ALA A 183 13.55 8.72 -0.84
CA ALA A 183 14.27 9.01 0.39
C ALA A 183 15.58 9.77 0.12
N ASP A 184 16.33 9.42 -0.94
CA ASP A 184 17.54 10.13 -1.36
C ASP A 184 17.21 11.55 -1.86
N ALA A 185 16.16 11.70 -2.68
CA ALA A 185 15.78 12.99 -3.24
C ALA A 185 15.29 14.02 -2.19
N PHE A 186 14.66 13.55 -1.10
CA PHE A 186 14.09 14.42 -0.08
C PHE A 186 14.79 14.33 1.29
N GLU A 187 15.81 13.48 1.41
CA GLU A 187 16.61 13.30 2.62
C GLU A 187 15.77 13.01 3.87
N CYS A 188 14.75 12.17 3.73
CA CYS A 188 13.78 11.90 4.80
C CYS A 188 13.58 10.40 5.07
N PRO A 189 13.17 10.02 6.30
CA PRO A 189 12.83 8.65 6.65
C PRO A 189 11.65 8.09 5.87
N VAL A 190 11.72 6.79 5.60
CA VAL A 190 10.65 5.94 5.08
C VAL A 190 10.19 5.01 6.19
N TYR A 191 9.01 5.26 6.73
CA TYR A 191 8.35 4.44 7.73
C TYR A 191 7.65 3.26 7.06
N LEU A 192 8.00 2.06 7.48
CA LEU A 192 7.44 0.79 7.03
C LEU A 192 7.00 -0.05 8.22
N ALA A 193 6.06 -0.96 8.05
CA ALA A 193 5.77 -1.93 9.10
C ALA A 193 6.91 -2.96 9.25
N TRP A 194 7.27 -3.26 10.50
CA TRP A 194 8.30 -4.26 10.82
C TRP A 194 7.97 -5.64 10.23
N ASP A 195 6.71 -6.05 10.32
CA ASP A 195 6.20 -7.35 9.86
C ASP A 195 6.43 -7.59 8.36
N ASP A 196 6.52 -6.52 7.58
CA ASP A 196 6.62 -6.56 6.12
C ASP A 196 8.05 -6.37 5.60
N LYS A 197 9.04 -6.20 6.49
CA LYS A 197 10.47 -6.00 6.10
C LYS A 197 11.02 -7.09 5.20
N GLY A 198 10.47 -8.31 5.30
CA GLY A 198 10.84 -9.44 4.46
C GLY A 198 10.55 -9.24 2.98
N TRP A 199 9.79 -8.19 2.59
CA TRP A 199 9.45 -7.85 1.22
C TRP A 199 10.35 -6.81 0.57
N LEU A 200 11.38 -6.32 1.27
CA LEU A 200 12.35 -5.38 0.73
C LEU A 200 13.16 -6.04 -0.40
N ASN A 201 13.25 -5.36 -1.54
CA ASN A 201 14.00 -5.82 -2.72
C ASN A 201 15.25 -4.99 -3.01
N ARG A 202 15.52 -4.00 -2.15
CA ARG A 202 16.71 -3.14 -2.19
C ARG A 202 17.34 -2.97 -0.83
N LEU A 203 18.65 -3.13 -0.79
CA LEU A 203 19.53 -2.75 0.30
C LEU A 203 19.54 -1.24 0.44
N ASP A 204 19.22 -0.79 1.64
CA ASP A 204 19.49 0.59 2.06
C ASP A 204 20.96 0.62 2.45
N ARG A 205 21.83 0.83 1.46
CA ARG A 205 23.29 0.68 1.62
C ARG A 205 23.88 1.62 2.66
N MET A 206 23.20 2.72 2.94
CA MET A 206 23.62 3.69 3.94
C MET A 206 22.97 3.44 5.30
N GLY A 207 21.93 2.62 5.35
CA GLY A 207 21.24 2.28 6.59
C GLY A 207 20.50 3.43 7.22
N LYS A 208 20.03 4.37 6.40
CA LYS A 208 19.55 5.68 6.86
C LYS A 208 18.25 6.09 6.24
N ALA A 209 17.64 5.30 5.37
CA ALA A 209 16.37 5.64 4.76
C ALA A 209 15.21 5.03 5.54
N ARG A 210 15.31 3.80 6.05
CA ARG A 210 14.15 3.07 6.59
C ARG A 210 14.04 3.11 8.11
N THR A 211 12.81 3.33 8.57
CA THR A 211 12.38 3.24 9.98
C THR A 211 11.23 2.24 10.08
N PHE A 212 11.21 1.40 11.12
CA PHE A 212 10.20 0.34 11.24
C PHE A 212 9.21 0.58 12.37
N ILE A 213 7.92 0.45 12.04
CA ILE A 213 6.80 0.51 12.98
C ILE A 213 6.50 -0.90 13.50
N GLU A 214 6.83 -1.13 14.77
CA GLU A 214 6.53 -2.39 15.47
C GLU A 214 5.14 -2.36 16.14
N GLY A 215 4.74 -1.19 16.66
CA GLY A 215 3.47 -1.00 17.37
C GLY A 215 2.24 -1.10 16.46
N THR A 216 1.07 -1.20 17.08
CA THR A 216 -0.22 -1.11 16.38
C THR A 216 -0.58 0.33 16.01
N GLU A 217 0.00 1.31 16.71
CA GLU A 217 -0.24 2.74 16.53
C GLU A 217 1.08 3.49 16.74
N GLU A 218 1.40 4.44 15.86
CA GLU A 218 2.60 5.28 15.90
C GLU A 218 2.23 6.68 15.41
N GLU A 219 2.47 7.72 16.21
CA GLU A 219 2.28 9.11 15.74
C GLU A 219 3.59 9.62 15.15
N ILE A 220 3.56 10.16 13.94
CA ILE A 220 4.77 10.71 13.31
C ILE A 220 5.20 11.96 14.08
N GLU A 221 6.43 11.91 14.59
CA GLU A 221 7.08 13.02 15.29
C GLU A 221 8.21 13.59 14.44
N VAL A 222 8.31 14.92 14.45
CA VAL A 222 9.38 15.66 13.75
C VAL A 222 10.02 16.57 14.77
N ARG A 223 11.32 16.35 15.04
CA ARG A 223 12.10 17.11 16.04
C ARG A 223 11.46 17.09 17.45
N GLY A 224 10.85 15.97 17.83
CA GLY A 224 10.16 15.81 19.11
C GLY A 224 8.78 16.46 19.20
N GLU A 225 8.25 16.97 18.09
CA GLU A 225 6.89 17.50 18.00
C GLU A 225 5.97 16.56 17.21
N LYS A 226 4.78 16.33 17.76
CA LYS A 226 3.71 15.55 17.14
C LYS A 226 3.12 16.29 15.94
N THR A 227 3.04 15.62 14.81
CA THR A 227 2.52 16.18 13.55
C THR A 227 0.99 16.12 13.43
N GLY A 228 0.33 15.38 14.34
CA GLY A 228 -1.09 15.03 14.22
C GLY A 228 -1.39 13.99 13.14
N VAL A 229 -0.35 13.32 12.62
CA VAL A 229 -0.47 12.21 11.66
C VAL A 229 -0.20 10.90 12.40
N LEU A 230 -1.25 10.10 12.55
CA LEU A 230 -1.24 8.84 13.27
C LEU A 230 -1.27 7.67 12.30
N ILE A 231 -0.26 6.80 12.38
CA ILE A 231 -0.16 5.58 11.59
C ILE A 231 -0.71 4.42 12.41
N LEU A 232 -1.65 3.68 11.81
CA LEU A 232 -2.33 2.56 12.44
C LEU A 232 -1.99 1.29 11.67
N LYS A 233 -1.71 0.19 12.36
CA LYS A 233 -1.41 -1.12 11.77
C LYS A 233 -2.56 -2.11 11.99
N PRO A 234 -3.64 -2.03 11.19
CA PRO A 234 -4.74 -2.99 11.26
C PRO A 234 -4.38 -4.38 10.68
N GLY A 235 -3.31 -4.49 9.89
CA GLY A 235 -2.96 -5.73 9.19
C GLY A 235 -3.97 -6.05 8.07
N GLY A 236 -4.19 -7.34 7.79
CA GLY A 236 -5.12 -7.80 6.75
C GLY A 236 -4.41 -8.16 5.46
N HIS A 237 -4.38 -7.25 4.47
CA HIS A 237 -3.82 -7.52 3.13
C HIS A 237 -2.34 -7.98 3.19
N PHE A 238 -1.57 -7.38 4.08
CA PHE A 238 -0.34 -7.92 4.65
C PHE A 238 -0.47 -7.91 6.18
N PRO A 239 0.30 -8.74 6.91
CA PRO A 239 0.36 -8.63 8.37
C PRO A 239 0.76 -7.22 8.84
N GLY A 240 1.65 -6.56 8.10
CA GLY A 240 2.10 -5.20 8.38
C GLY A 240 1.25 -4.08 7.77
N SER A 241 0.15 -4.35 7.07
CA SER A 241 -0.61 -3.30 6.37
C SER A 241 -1.02 -2.16 7.29
N LEU A 242 -0.66 -0.94 6.88
CA LEU A 242 -0.93 0.31 7.58
C LEU A 242 -2.10 1.09 6.96
N VAL A 243 -2.71 1.95 7.77
CA VAL A 243 -3.56 3.08 7.35
C VAL A 243 -3.09 4.34 8.06
N CYS A 244 -3.35 5.52 7.48
CA CYS A 244 -2.94 6.80 8.06
C CYS A 244 -4.15 7.64 8.44
N LEU A 245 -4.23 8.06 9.70
CA LEU A 245 -5.22 9.01 10.19
C LEU A 245 -4.57 10.38 10.33
N ALA A 246 -5.05 11.36 9.56
CA ALA A 246 -4.57 12.72 9.62
C ALA A 246 -5.74 13.69 9.52
N TYR A 247 -5.88 14.59 10.51
CA TYR A 247 -6.86 15.69 10.49
C TYR A 247 -8.31 15.23 10.19
N GLY A 248 -8.74 14.10 10.77
CA GLY A 248 -10.08 13.53 10.58
C GLY A 248 -10.28 12.77 9.27
N ARG A 249 -9.21 12.56 8.49
CA ARG A 249 -9.21 11.79 7.24
C ARG A 249 -8.42 10.50 7.41
N LEU A 250 -9.04 9.37 7.09
CA LEU A 250 -8.40 8.06 7.10
C LEU A 250 -7.94 7.68 5.68
N LEU A 251 -6.64 7.66 5.45
CA LEU A 251 -6.03 7.23 4.21
C LEU A 251 -5.91 5.70 4.24
N VAL A 252 -6.58 5.05 3.29
CA VAL A 252 -6.72 3.58 3.23
C VAL A 252 -6.12 3.04 1.95
N ALA A 253 -5.62 1.80 2.05
CA ALA A 253 -5.00 1.08 0.97
C ALA A 253 -5.63 -0.32 0.85
N ASP A 254 -4.85 -1.34 0.53
CA ASP A 254 -5.42 -2.58 0.00
C ASP A 254 -6.28 -3.37 1.02
N THR A 255 -6.02 -3.20 2.32
CA THR A 255 -6.83 -3.81 3.40
C THR A 255 -8.27 -3.30 3.39
N ILE A 256 -8.52 -2.03 3.04
CA ILE A 256 -9.84 -1.39 3.10
C ILE A 256 -10.08 -0.66 1.77
N VAL A 257 -10.86 -1.26 0.89
CA VAL A 257 -11.05 -0.75 -0.47
C VAL A 257 -12.44 -0.17 -0.63
N THR A 258 -12.53 1.08 -1.12
CA THR A 258 -13.81 1.70 -1.50
C THR A 258 -14.45 0.94 -2.66
N THR A 259 -15.66 0.43 -2.47
CA THR A 259 -16.38 -0.32 -3.51
C THR A 259 -17.09 0.61 -4.49
N PRO A 260 -17.49 0.12 -5.68
CA PRO A 260 -18.33 0.89 -6.60
C PRO A 260 -19.60 1.44 -5.94
N SER A 261 -20.24 0.66 -5.06
CA SER A 261 -21.42 1.12 -4.31
C SER A 261 -21.06 2.21 -3.30
N GLY A 262 -19.86 2.22 -2.72
CA GLY A 262 -19.41 3.28 -1.82
C GLY A 262 -19.35 4.67 -2.46
N LYS A 263 -19.14 4.72 -3.78
CA LYS A 263 -18.99 5.94 -4.60
C LYS A 263 -20.30 6.52 -5.12
N GLY A 264 -21.42 5.82 -4.95
CA GLY A 264 -22.73 6.29 -5.41
C GLY A 264 -23.08 7.65 -4.80
N ASP A 265 -23.79 8.50 -5.55
CA ASP A 265 -24.33 9.78 -5.07
C ASP A 265 -25.86 9.77 -5.13
N TRP A 266 -26.48 9.41 -4.01
CA TRP A 266 -27.93 9.32 -3.88
C TRP A 266 -28.57 10.69 -3.63
N SER A 267 -27.80 11.76 -3.47
CA SER A 267 -28.36 13.11 -3.45
C SER A 267 -28.85 13.57 -4.84
N LYS A 268 -28.39 12.88 -5.89
CA LYS A 268 -28.67 13.18 -7.30
C LYS A 268 -29.68 12.21 -7.90
N GLY A 269 -30.28 12.64 -9.01
CA GLY A 269 -31.18 11.82 -9.82
C GLY A 269 -32.61 11.70 -9.28
N PRO A 270 -33.47 10.92 -9.96
CA PRO A 270 -34.86 10.72 -9.55
C PRO A 270 -34.96 10.05 -8.18
N GLY A 271 -35.65 10.69 -7.24
CA GLY A 271 -35.76 10.21 -5.86
C GLY A 271 -34.52 10.51 -4.99
N GLY A 272 -33.58 11.30 -5.50
CA GLY A 272 -32.43 11.73 -4.73
C GLY A 272 -32.77 12.79 -3.69
N GLY A 273 -31.95 12.87 -2.65
CA GLY A 273 -32.12 13.84 -1.58
C GLY A 273 -31.18 13.62 -0.41
N ALA A 274 -31.42 14.38 0.66
CA ALA A 274 -30.80 14.09 1.95
C ALA A 274 -31.31 12.74 2.45
N ASP A 275 -30.38 11.90 2.93
CA ASP A 275 -30.68 10.58 3.47
C ASP A 275 -31.33 9.59 2.46
N ALA A 276 -31.00 9.74 1.17
CA ALA A 276 -31.48 8.88 0.11
C ALA A 276 -30.61 7.62 -0.11
N ARG A 277 -29.47 7.49 0.60
CA ARG A 277 -28.66 6.27 0.54
C ARG A 277 -29.44 5.07 1.11
N PRO A 278 -29.60 3.96 0.38
CA PRO A 278 -30.29 2.78 0.88
C PRO A 278 -29.62 2.15 2.11
N ASP A 279 -30.43 1.67 3.04
CA ASP A 279 -29.97 0.87 4.18
C ASP A 279 -29.29 -0.42 3.70
N GLY A 280 -28.26 -0.84 4.42
CA GLY A 280 -27.51 -2.07 4.11
C GLY A 280 -26.67 -2.00 2.84
N MET A 281 -26.47 -0.81 2.26
CA MET A 281 -25.58 -0.64 1.12
C MET A 281 -24.12 -0.82 1.56
N ASN A 282 -23.32 -1.54 0.76
CA ASN A 282 -21.90 -1.69 1.02
C ASN A 282 -21.12 -0.42 0.64
N THR A 283 -20.05 -0.10 1.37
CA THR A 283 -19.13 1.01 1.04
C THR A 283 -17.69 0.56 0.90
N TYR A 284 -17.26 -0.42 1.70
CA TYR A 284 -15.90 -0.96 1.65
C TYR A 284 -15.89 -2.48 1.50
N VAL A 285 -14.80 -2.99 0.95
CA VAL A 285 -14.48 -4.42 0.96
C VAL A 285 -13.11 -4.62 1.59
N PHE A 286 -12.95 -5.73 2.30
CA PHE A 286 -11.74 -6.05 3.07
C PHE A 286 -11.04 -7.21 2.38
N MET A 287 -9.88 -6.96 1.78
CA MET A 287 -9.28 -7.86 0.79
C MET A 287 -7.93 -8.39 1.25
N TRP A 288 -7.74 -9.70 1.09
CA TRP A 288 -6.41 -10.33 1.18
C TRP A 288 -5.67 -10.22 -0.16
N SER A 289 -6.41 -10.22 -1.26
CA SER A 289 -5.91 -9.89 -2.59
C SER A 289 -6.97 -9.17 -3.40
N ILE A 290 -6.77 -7.87 -3.64
CA ILE A 290 -7.63 -7.09 -4.53
C ILE A 290 -7.61 -7.62 -5.97
N PRO A 291 -6.44 -7.77 -6.63
CA PRO A 291 -6.43 -8.10 -8.05
C PRO A 291 -6.99 -9.50 -8.33
N ASN A 292 -6.85 -10.43 -7.38
CA ASN A 292 -7.41 -11.78 -7.50
C ASN A 292 -8.78 -11.94 -6.82
N MET A 293 -9.36 -10.85 -6.30
CA MET A 293 -10.67 -10.80 -5.66
C MET A 293 -10.84 -11.78 -4.47
N ILE A 294 -9.78 -11.95 -3.68
CA ILE A 294 -9.79 -12.83 -2.50
C ILE A 294 -10.08 -11.99 -1.25
N PRO A 295 -11.23 -12.20 -0.57
CA PRO A 295 -11.58 -11.45 0.63
C PRO A 295 -10.76 -11.90 1.85
N LEU A 296 -10.63 -11.00 2.83
CA LEU A 296 -10.17 -11.36 4.18
C LEU A 296 -11.21 -12.25 4.87
N ASN A 297 -10.72 -13.10 5.77
CA ASN A 297 -11.59 -13.91 6.62
C ASN A 297 -12.16 -13.07 7.80
N PRO A 298 -13.26 -13.50 8.45
CA PRO A 298 -13.90 -12.70 9.50
C PRO A 298 -13.03 -12.34 10.70
N ASP A 299 -12.09 -13.21 11.11
CA ASP A 299 -11.20 -12.93 12.24
C ASP A 299 -10.21 -11.82 11.88
N GLU A 300 -9.68 -11.82 10.66
CA GLU A 300 -8.83 -10.73 10.15
C GLU A 300 -9.61 -9.41 10.07
N ILE A 301 -10.86 -9.44 9.57
CA ILE A 301 -11.70 -8.23 9.53
C ILE A 301 -11.97 -7.71 10.95
N MET A 302 -12.18 -8.59 11.93
CA MET A 302 -12.30 -8.19 13.34
C MET A 302 -11.00 -7.58 13.88
N GLY A 303 -9.84 -8.11 13.46
CA GLY A 303 -8.53 -7.51 13.74
C GLY A 303 -8.44 -6.06 13.24
N VAL A 304 -8.81 -5.84 11.97
CA VAL A 304 -8.90 -4.48 11.38
C VAL A 304 -9.83 -3.60 12.22
N TRP A 305 -11.05 -4.07 12.52
CA TRP A 305 -12.01 -3.30 13.30
C TRP A 305 -11.50 -2.93 14.69
N ASN A 306 -10.80 -3.83 15.39
CA ASN A 306 -10.27 -3.59 16.72
C ASN A 306 -9.24 -2.45 16.78
N VAL A 307 -8.56 -2.18 15.67
CA VAL A 307 -7.68 -1.00 15.54
C VAL A 307 -8.51 0.22 15.21
N ILE A 308 -9.32 0.16 14.14
CA ILE A 308 -10.04 1.33 13.62
C ILE A 308 -11.09 1.88 14.58
N LYS A 309 -11.78 1.03 15.35
CA LYS A 309 -12.92 1.44 16.19
C LYS A 309 -12.57 2.45 17.29
N LYS A 310 -11.28 2.54 17.64
CA LYS A 310 -10.77 3.46 18.68
C LYS A 310 -10.62 4.90 18.18
N HIS A 311 -10.72 5.13 16.88
CA HIS A 311 -10.37 6.40 16.24
C HIS A 311 -11.57 7.03 15.53
N GLU A 312 -11.62 8.36 15.51
CA GLU A 312 -12.66 9.12 14.84
C GLU A 312 -12.15 9.69 13.52
N PHE A 313 -12.99 9.62 12.49
CA PHE A 313 -12.71 10.16 11.16
C PHE A 313 -14.02 10.39 10.43
N THR A 314 -14.05 11.43 9.61
CA THR A 314 -15.22 11.85 8.84
C THR A 314 -15.03 11.61 7.34
N HIS A 315 -13.82 11.21 6.93
CA HIS A 315 -13.46 10.96 5.53
C HIS A 315 -12.59 9.70 5.40
N THR A 316 -12.69 9.03 4.26
CA THR A 316 -11.67 8.08 3.79
C THR A 316 -11.17 8.46 2.42
N HIS A 317 -9.88 8.23 2.16
CA HIS A 317 -9.25 8.39 0.84
C HIS A 317 -8.54 7.10 0.45
N GLY A 318 -8.96 6.49 -0.66
CA GLY A 318 -8.34 5.26 -1.18
C GLY A 318 -7.08 5.50 -2.04
N ALA A 319 -6.43 4.42 -2.44
CA ALA A 319 -5.20 4.44 -3.26
C ALA A 319 -5.40 4.91 -4.72
N PHE A 320 -6.64 5.00 -5.20
CA PHE A 320 -6.98 5.37 -6.57
C PHE A 320 -7.94 6.56 -6.63
N PHE A 321 -8.10 7.12 -7.84
CA PHE A 321 -9.05 8.19 -8.11
C PHE A 321 -10.50 7.81 -7.78
N ASP A 322 -11.27 8.82 -7.39
CA ASP A 322 -12.69 8.73 -7.07
C ASP A 322 -13.01 7.73 -5.94
N MET A 323 -12.07 7.47 -5.03
CA MET A 323 -12.25 6.57 -3.89
C MET A 323 -12.49 7.30 -2.56
N GLU A 324 -12.95 8.55 -2.64
CA GLU A 324 -13.25 9.40 -1.50
C GLU A 324 -14.66 9.13 -0.97
N VAL A 325 -14.76 9.02 0.35
CA VAL A 325 -16.05 8.91 1.04
C VAL A 325 -16.02 9.88 2.21
N ARG A 326 -17.12 10.61 2.44
CA ARG A 326 -17.23 11.60 3.52
C ARG A 326 -18.57 11.54 4.23
N ASP A 327 -18.57 11.96 5.49
CA ASP A 327 -19.78 12.16 6.29
C ASP A 327 -20.71 13.16 5.61
N GLY A 328 -22.02 12.90 5.64
CA GLY A 328 -23.01 13.70 4.93
C GLY A 328 -22.90 13.66 3.41
N GLY A 329 -21.87 13.01 2.86
CA GLY A 329 -21.64 12.89 1.44
C GLY A 329 -22.66 11.99 0.76
N SER A 330 -22.87 12.21 -0.53
CA SER A 330 -23.65 11.33 -1.39
C SER A 330 -25.11 11.11 -0.94
N GLY A 331 -25.69 12.03 -0.16
CA GLY A 331 -27.04 11.86 0.39
C GLY A 331 -27.14 10.81 1.49
N SER A 332 -26.07 10.54 2.25
CA SER A 332 -26.10 9.64 3.41
C SER A 332 -26.06 10.40 4.73
N LYS A 333 -26.92 10.04 5.69
CA LYS A 333 -26.77 10.47 7.11
C LYS A 333 -25.85 9.57 7.93
N THR A 334 -25.54 8.39 7.42
CA THR A 334 -24.70 7.38 8.08
C THR A 334 -23.25 7.82 8.00
N THR A 335 -22.56 7.86 9.15
CA THR A 335 -21.15 8.25 9.19
C THR A 335 -20.28 7.25 8.43
N VAL A 336 -19.13 7.71 7.94
CA VAL A 336 -18.12 6.90 7.24
C VAL A 336 -17.68 5.73 8.11
N LYS A 337 -17.46 5.95 9.41
CA LYS A 337 -17.10 4.91 10.37
C LYS A 337 -18.21 3.87 10.54
N GLN A 338 -19.47 4.30 10.64
CA GLN A 338 -20.60 3.36 10.69
C GLN A 338 -20.75 2.57 9.38
N ARG A 339 -20.60 3.23 8.23
CA ARG A 339 -20.58 2.56 6.90
C ARG A 339 -19.45 1.54 6.79
N MET A 340 -18.31 1.78 7.43
CA MET A 340 -17.20 0.83 7.50
C MET A 340 -17.60 -0.43 8.28
N LEU A 341 -18.15 -0.28 9.48
CA LEU A 341 -18.64 -1.42 10.27
C LEU A 341 -19.76 -2.18 9.55
N GLU A 342 -20.73 -1.48 8.97
CA GLU A 342 -21.81 -2.09 8.16
C GLU A 342 -21.22 -2.94 7.03
N SER A 343 -20.21 -2.42 6.34
CA SER A 343 -19.52 -3.13 5.25
C SER A 343 -18.82 -4.39 5.73
N MET A 344 -18.14 -4.34 6.89
CA MET A 344 -17.52 -5.51 7.51
C MET A 344 -18.56 -6.59 7.83
N GLN A 345 -19.68 -6.18 8.44
CA GLN A 345 -20.76 -7.11 8.79
C GLN A 345 -21.44 -7.71 7.56
N ILE A 346 -21.63 -6.93 6.49
CA ILE A 346 -22.14 -7.42 5.21
C ILE A 346 -21.21 -8.51 4.67
N GLN A 347 -19.90 -8.25 4.61
CA GLN A 347 -18.93 -9.23 4.11
C GLN A 347 -18.94 -10.51 4.94
N VAL A 348 -18.90 -10.41 6.29
CA VAL A 348 -18.93 -11.57 7.19
C VAL A 348 -20.21 -12.41 7.01
N ARG A 349 -21.39 -11.77 6.92
CA ARG A 349 -22.65 -12.48 6.67
C ARG A 349 -22.65 -13.15 5.30
N ALA A 350 -22.18 -12.45 4.27
CA ALA A 350 -22.11 -12.97 2.90
C ALA A 350 -21.13 -14.14 2.75
N SER A 351 -20.09 -14.20 3.58
CA SER A 351 -19.18 -15.34 3.70
C SER A 351 -19.78 -16.54 4.45
N GLY A 352 -21.04 -16.46 4.89
CA GLY A 352 -21.77 -17.58 5.51
C GLY A 352 -21.74 -17.63 7.04
N TRP A 353 -21.11 -16.65 7.70
CA TRP A 353 -20.99 -16.63 9.15
C TRP A 353 -22.25 -16.03 9.79
N LYS A 354 -22.84 -16.78 10.74
CA LYS A 354 -24.10 -16.39 11.40
C LYS A 354 -23.91 -15.82 12.81
N GLU A 355 -22.86 -16.26 13.51
CA GLU A 355 -22.68 -15.97 14.95
C GLU A 355 -21.31 -15.36 15.29
N HIS A 356 -20.60 -14.84 14.28
CA HIS A 356 -19.30 -14.20 14.49
C HIS A 356 -19.41 -12.94 15.36
N VAL A 357 -18.44 -12.70 16.24
CA VAL A 357 -18.48 -11.60 17.23
C VAL A 357 -18.61 -10.22 16.58
N LEU A 358 -17.99 -10.01 15.42
CA LEU A 358 -18.09 -8.76 14.63
C LEU A 358 -19.54 -8.37 14.28
N LEU A 359 -20.45 -9.35 14.17
CA LEU A 359 -21.86 -9.09 13.87
C LEU A 359 -22.62 -8.44 15.04
N LYS A 360 -22.02 -8.40 16.23
CA LYS A 360 -22.56 -7.78 17.45
C LYS A 360 -21.92 -6.43 17.77
N GLU A 361 -20.85 -6.06 17.08
CA GLU A 361 -20.22 -4.75 17.26
C GLU A 361 -21.16 -3.63 16.81
N THR A 362 -21.03 -2.48 17.46
CA THR A 362 -21.77 -1.25 17.15
C THR A 362 -20.78 -0.10 16.99
N CYS A 363 -21.09 0.87 16.13
CA CYS A 363 -20.34 2.11 16.09
C CYS A 363 -20.72 2.94 17.32
N GLN A 364 -19.74 3.34 18.13
CA GLN A 364 -19.93 4.29 19.22
C GLN A 364 -19.87 5.72 18.71
#